data_AF-A0A7W7R3H9-F1
#
_entry.id   AF-A0A7W7R3H9-F1
#
_cell.length_a   1.000
_cell.length_b   1.000
_cell.length_c   1.000
_cell.angle_alpha   90.00
_cell.angle_beta   90.00
_cell.angle_gamma   90.00
#
_symmetry.space_group_name_H-M   'P 1'
#
loop_
_entity.id
_entity.type
_entity.pdbx_description
1 polymer ?
#
loop_
_entity_poly.entity_id
_entity_poly.type
_entity_poly.pdbx_seq_one_letter_code
_entity_poly.pdbx_strand_id
1 'polypeptide(L)'
;MAIADERQRAARTLAQRAHEVGRASGREPWREALQWISRGRLGRQHGRPVVPELGTPWQDTVSGDRVGWRQRAANLDGEFAFSVDYQVCHRCGLGWVEQPFTWPQYQRCGLAAAGLAALRAEHLGIAWHTLGGHFAESRGFWTVVGAGVSGAYQQRPLCPHVDRG
;
A
#
# COMPACT_ATOMS: atom_id res chain seq x y z
N MET A 1 -13.68 28.19 -5.28
CA MET A 1 -12.31 28.41 -4.77
C MET A 1 -12.14 28.00 -3.31
N ALA A 2 -13.01 28.43 -2.37
CA ALA A 2 -12.90 28.07 -0.94
C ALA A 2 -12.93 26.55 -0.66
N ILE A 3 -13.83 25.80 -1.30
CA ILE A 3 -13.98 24.34 -1.10
C ILE A 3 -12.72 23.56 -1.53
N ALA A 4 -12.05 23.99 -2.60
CA ALA A 4 -10.83 23.32 -3.09
C ALA A 4 -9.66 23.51 -2.11
N ASP A 5 -9.53 24.71 -1.53
CA ASP A 5 -8.50 25.02 -0.55
C ASP A 5 -8.76 24.32 0.80
N GLU A 6 -10.03 24.22 1.20
CA GLU A 6 -10.42 23.43 2.38
C GLU A 6 -10.11 21.94 2.21
N ARG A 7 -10.44 21.36 1.05
CA ARG A 7 -10.10 19.97 0.71
C ARG A 7 -8.59 19.71 0.69
N GLN A 8 -7.80 20.65 0.17
CA GLN A 8 -6.33 20.53 0.19
C GLN A 8 -5.77 20.64 1.61
N ARG A 9 -6.32 21.52 2.46
CA ARG A 9 -5.96 21.59 3.88
C ARG A 9 -6.29 20.29 4.60
N ALA A 10 -7.49 19.76 4.40
CA ALA A 10 -7.90 18.49 4.98
C ALA A 10 -7.01 17.32 4.52
N ALA A 11 -6.63 17.27 3.23
CA ALA A 11 -5.69 16.28 2.71
C ALA A 11 -4.28 16.38 3.34
N ARG A 12 -3.80 17.60 3.64
CA ARG A 12 -2.53 17.79 4.36
C ARG A 12 -2.62 17.30 5.80
N THR A 13 -3.73 17.56 6.48
CA THR A 13 -4.00 17.01 7.82
C THR A 13 -4.09 15.49 7.78
N LEU A 14 -4.72 14.91 6.75
CA LEU A 14 -4.77 13.48 6.54
C LEU A 14 -3.36 12.88 6.37
N ALA A 15 -2.48 13.54 5.62
CA ALA A 15 -1.09 13.10 5.45
C ALA A 15 -0.33 13.03 6.80
N GLN A 16 -0.58 13.94 7.73
CA GLN A 16 0.04 13.92 9.07
C GLN A 16 -0.39 12.70 9.91
N ARG A 17 -1.55 12.13 9.60
CA ARG A 17 -2.15 10.99 10.31
C ARG A 17 -1.87 9.64 9.65
N ALA A 18 -0.87 9.55 8.76
CA ALA A 18 -0.53 8.31 8.03
C ALA A 18 -0.12 7.12 8.93
N HIS A 19 0.14 7.36 10.22
CA HIS A 19 0.43 6.35 11.22
C HIS A 19 -0.84 5.75 11.88
N GLU A 20 -2.00 6.40 11.76
CA GLU A 20 -3.27 5.98 12.35
C GLU A 20 -4.04 5.05 11.39
N VAL A 21 -3.66 3.77 11.37
CA VAL A 21 -4.05 2.85 10.29
C VAL A 21 -4.97 1.74 10.81
N GLY A 22 -6.18 1.67 10.26
CA GLY A 22 -7.04 0.49 10.39
C GLY A 22 -6.52 -0.66 9.54
N ARG A 23 -6.49 -1.89 10.07
CA ARG A 23 -5.92 -3.05 9.38
C ARG A 23 -6.94 -4.16 9.21
N ALA A 24 -7.04 -4.70 8.00
CA ALA A 24 -7.68 -5.98 7.73
C ALA A 24 -6.60 -7.01 7.41
N SER A 25 -6.58 -8.13 8.14
CA SER A 25 -5.60 -9.19 7.90
C SER A 25 -5.70 -9.76 6.48
N GLY A 26 -6.92 -9.79 5.91
CA GLY A 26 -7.24 -10.52 4.70
C GLY A 26 -7.26 -12.04 4.89
N ARG A 27 -6.92 -12.51 6.10
CA ARG A 27 -7.04 -13.91 6.48
C ARG A 27 -8.48 -14.18 6.87
N GLU A 28 -9.02 -15.26 6.31
CA GLU A 28 -10.31 -15.80 6.69
C GLU A 28 -10.05 -17.10 7.47
N PRO A 29 -10.04 -17.07 8.82
CA PRO A 29 -9.64 -18.20 9.65
C PRO A 29 -10.48 -19.46 9.39
N TRP A 30 -11.76 -19.26 9.06
CA TRP A 30 -12.67 -20.32 8.68
C TRP A 30 -12.26 -21.01 7.37
N ARG A 31 -11.68 -20.28 6.40
CA ARG A 31 -11.15 -20.86 5.16
C ARG A 31 -9.88 -21.64 5.39
N GLU A 32 -8.97 -21.13 6.22
CA GLU A 32 -7.77 -21.86 6.62
C GLU A 32 -8.15 -23.19 7.31
N ALA A 33 -9.16 -23.14 8.20
CA ALA A 33 -9.73 -24.35 8.80
C ALA A 33 -10.34 -25.30 7.75
N LEU A 34 -11.07 -24.79 6.76
CA LEU A 34 -11.61 -25.61 5.66
C LEU A 34 -10.50 -26.22 4.80
N GLN A 35 -9.43 -25.50 4.50
CA GLN A 35 -8.28 -26.03 3.76
C GLN A 35 -7.60 -27.15 4.56
N TRP A 36 -7.45 -26.96 5.87
CA TRP A 36 -6.88 -27.98 6.74
C TRP A 36 -7.75 -29.25 6.82
N ILE A 37 -9.06 -29.09 7.08
CA ILE A 37 -10.02 -30.20 7.18
C ILE A 37 -10.15 -30.94 5.84
N SER A 38 -10.20 -30.21 4.73
CA SER A 38 -10.41 -30.78 3.40
C SER A 38 -9.12 -31.29 2.74
N ARG A 39 -7.96 -31.16 3.43
CA ARG A 39 -6.62 -31.39 2.85
C ARG A 39 -6.42 -30.62 1.53
N GLY A 40 -6.88 -29.37 1.49
CA GLY A 40 -6.74 -28.46 0.36
C GLY A 40 -7.76 -28.62 -0.76
N ARG A 41 -8.81 -29.44 -0.57
CA ARG A 41 -9.92 -29.58 -1.55
C ARG A 41 -10.93 -28.44 -1.52
N LEU A 42 -11.10 -27.79 -0.37
CA LEU A 42 -12.06 -26.71 -0.14
C LEU A 42 -11.34 -25.52 0.52
N GLY A 43 -11.90 -24.32 0.36
CA GLY A 43 -11.33 -23.09 0.92
C GLY A 43 -10.30 -22.38 0.05
N ARG A 44 -10.05 -22.84 -1.18
CA ARG A 44 -9.31 -22.06 -2.19
C ARG A 44 -10.13 -20.84 -2.60
N GLN A 45 -9.56 -19.66 -2.44
CA GLN A 45 -10.16 -18.44 -2.94
C GLN A 45 -10.15 -18.48 -4.47
N HIS A 46 -11.34 -18.41 -5.06
CA HIS A 46 -11.52 -18.20 -6.50
C HIS A 46 -12.12 -16.81 -6.69
N GLY A 47 -11.44 -15.94 -7.45
CA GLY A 47 -11.86 -14.56 -7.69
C GLY A 47 -11.07 -13.49 -6.92
N ARG A 48 -11.36 -12.21 -7.21
CA ARG A 48 -10.68 -11.07 -6.59
C ARG A 48 -10.92 -11.02 -5.07
N PRO A 49 -9.96 -10.52 -4.27
CA PRO A 49 -10.17 -10.30 -2.84
C PRO A 49 -11.32 -9.34 -2.57
N VAL A 50 -12.18 -9.69 -1.61
CA VAL A 50 -13.14 -8.74 -1.05
C VAL A 50 -12.36 -7.80 -0.15
N VAL A 51 -12.27 -6.53 -0.55
CA VAL A 51 -11.57 -5.49 0.22
C VAL A 51 -12.56 -4.91 1.23
N PRO A 52 -12.34 -5.10 2.54
CA PRO A 52 -13.23 -4.53 3.55
C PRO A 52 -13.03 -3.02 3.66
N GLU A 53 -14.11 -2.26 3.74
CA GLU A 53 -14.08 -0.85 4.13
C GLU A 53 -14.00 -0.77 5.66
N LEU A 54 -12.92 -0.16 6.17
CA LEU A 54 -12.66 -0.12 7.62
C LEU A 54 -13.18 1.15 8.29
N GLY A 55 -13.66 2.13 7.52
CA GLY A 55 -14.12 3.42 8.04
C GLY A 55 -13.01 4.28 8.68
N THR A 56 -11.74 3.88 8.53
CA THR A 56 -10.59 4.63 9.04
C THR A 56 -9.97 5.51 7.95
N PRO A 57 -9.46 6.72 8.27
CA PRO A 57 -8.88 7.61 7.27
C PRO A 57 -7.67 7.02 6.55
N TRP A 58 -6.88 6.21 7.24
CA TRP A 58 -5.88 5.34 6.62
C TRP A 58 -6.24 3.89 6.86
N GLN A 59 -6.08 3.07 5.83
CA GLN A 59 -6.39 1.65 5.89
C GLN A 59 -5.31 0.81 5.22
N ASP A 60 -5.11 -0.38 5.75
CA ASP A 60 -4.23 -1.40 5.22
C ASP A 60 -4.99 -2.71 5.03
N THR A 61 -5.20 -3.06 3.77
CA THR A 61 -6.02 -4.21 3.37
C THR A 61 -5.25 -5.10 2.39
N VAL A 62 -5.85 -6.21 1.97
CA VAL A 62 -5.38 -6.92 0.78
C VAL A 62 -5.54 -6.03 -0.46
N SER A 63 -4.62 -6.17 -1.42
CA SER A 63 -4.75 -5.51 -2.72
C SER A 63 -5.87 -6.16 -3.54
N GLY A 64 -6.74 -5.35 -4.13
CA GLY A 64 -7.78 -5.84 -5.04
C GLY A 64 -7.27 -6.25 -6.42
N ASP A 65 -6.11 -5.69 -6.81
CA ASP A 65 -5.55 -5.81 -8.15
C ASP A 65 -4.32 -6.72 -8.22
N ARG A 66 -3.64 -6.96 -7.07
CA ARG A 66 -2.43 -7.80 -7.00
C ARG A 66 -2.58 -8.92 -5.98
N VAL A 67 -2.71 -10.16 -6.47
CA VAL A 67 -2.79 -11.36 -5.64
C VAL A 67 -1.54 -11.47 -4.76
N GLY A 68 -1.75 -11.68 -3.46
CA GLY A 68 -0.66 -11.81 -2.47
C GLY A 68 -0.12 -10.48 -1.94
N TRP A 69 -0.53 -9.35 -2.51
CA TRP A 69 -0.09 -8.01 -2.10
C TRP A 69 -1.04 -7.37 -1.11
N ARG A 70 -0.54 -6.35 -0.42
CA ARG A 70 -1.31 -5.47 0.46
C ARG A 70 -1.47 -4.11 -0.21
N GLN A 71 -2.52 -3.40 0.16
CA GLN A 71 -2.76 -2.03 -0.28
C GLN A 71 -2.85 -1.12 0.94
N ARG A 72 -2.04 -0.07 0.94
CA ARG A 72 -2.16 1.06 1.87
C ARG A 72 -2.99 2.13 1.18
N ALA A 73 -4.12 2.52 1.74
CA ALA A 73 -5.00 3.54 1.18
C ALA A 73 -5.34 4.63 2.21
N ALA A 74 -5.63 5.82 1.70
CA ALA A 74 -6.13 6.95 2.46
C ALA A 74 -7.47 7.41 1.88
N ASN A 75 -8.45 7.60 2.76
CA ASN A 75 -9.76 8.12 2.45
C ASN A 75 -10.00 9.42 3.23
N LEU A 76 -10.52 10.43 2.55
CA LEU A 76 -10.92 11.71 3.13
C LEU A 76 -12.44 11.78 3.09
N ASP A 77 -13.08 11.88 4.26
CA ASP A 77 -14.55 11.92 4.39
C ASP A 77 -15.28 10.77 3.66
N GLY A 78 -14.67 9.57 3.68
CA GLY A 78 -15.17 8.38 2.99
C GLY A 78 -14.86 8.34 1.49
N GLU A 79 -14.31 9.41 0.91
CA GLU A 79 -13.85 9.42 -0.48
C GLU A 79 -12.41 8.96 -0.59
N PHE A 80 -12.14 8.12 -1.59
CA PHE A 80 -10.78 7.67 -1.89
C PHE A 80 -9.87 8.85 -2.30
N ALA A 81 -8.71 8.97 -1.63
CA ALA A 81 -7.76 10.04 -1.89
C ALA A 81 -6.41 9.53 -2.42
N PHE A 82 -5.92 8.41 -1.88
CA PHE A 82 -4.63 7.83 -2.23
C PHE A 82 -4.62 6.30 -2.02
N SER A 83 -3.87 5.57 -2.85
CA SER A 83 -3.41 4.22 -2.54
C SER A 83 -2.01 3.93 -3.06
N VAL A 84 -1.39 2.91 -2.49
CA VAL A 84 -0.21 2.23 -3.01
C VAL A 84 -0.30 0.75 -2.68
N ASP A 85 -0.01 -0.10 -3.65
CA ASP A 85 0.18 -1.53 -3.42
C ASP A 85 1.59 -1.78 -2.92
N TYR A 86 1.76 -2.71 -1.99
CA TYR A 86 3.06 -3.07 -1.48
C TYR A 86 3.15 -4.54 -1.09
N GLN A 87 4.40 -5.03 -1.08
CA GLN A 87 4.74 -6.38 -0.67
C GLN A 87 6.04 -6.36 0.11
N VAL A 88 6.14 -7.16 1.17
CA VAL A 88 7.35 -7.27 1.99
C VAL A 88 7.77 -8.74 2.09
N CYS A 89 9.07 -8.98 1.87
CA CYS A 89 9.73 -10.23 2.19
C CYS A 89 10.67 -10.00 3.39
N HIS A 90 10.18 -10.31 4.58
CA HIS A 90 10.98 -10.22 5.81
C HIS A 90 12.22 -11.11 5.78
N ARG A 91 12.16 -12.27 5.12
CA ARG A 91 13.30 -13.18 4.99
C ARG A 91 14.48 -12.58 4.23
N CYS A 92 14.21 -11.75 3.21
CA CYS A 92 15.25 -11.10 2.41
C CYS A 92 15.54 -9.66 2.84
N GLY A 93 14.76 -9.09 3.76
CA GLY A 93 14.83 -7.67 4.06
C GLY A 93 14.44 -6.78 2.88
N LEU A 94 13.52 -7.23 2.02
CA LEU A 94 13.13 -6.51 0.79
C LEU A 94 11.66 -6.15 0.80
N GLY A 95 11.34 -4.97 0.28
CA GLY A 95 9.98 -4.46 0.10
C GLY A 95 9.81 -3.85 -1.28
N TRP A 96 8.60 -3.98 -1.84
CA TRP A 96 8.22 -3.42 -3.12
C TRP A 96 6.99 -2.55 -2.96
N VAL A 97 6.94 -1.44 -3.67
CA VAL A 97 5.75 -0.61 -3.82
C VAL A 97 5.40 -0.43 -5.29
N GLU A 98 4.12 -0.46 -5.60
CA GLU A 98 3.60 -0.40 -6.95
C GLU A 98 2.33 0.45 -7.02
N GLN A 99 2.08 1.04 -8.19
CA GLN A 99 0.87 1.80 -8.48
C GLN A 99 0.48 2.85 -7.43
N PRO A 100 1.42 3.70 -6.93
CA PRO A 100 1.00 4.81 -6.09
C PRO A 100 0.13 5.76 -6.91
N PHE A 101 -1.10 5.97 -6.47
CA PHE A 101 -2.05 6.85 -7.13
C PHE A 101 -2.67 7.80 -6.12
N THR A 102 -2.63 9.10 -6.43
CA THR A 102 -3.34 10.14 -5.68
C THR A 102 -4.31 10.83 -6.62
N TRP A 103 -5.57 10.97 -6.23
CA TRP A 103 -6.55 11.73 -7.01
C TRP A 103 -6.03 13.15 -7.29
N PRO A 104 -6.15 13.67 -8.53
CA PRO A 104 -5.64 14.98 -8.93
C PRO A 104 -5.90 16.13 -7.94
N GLN A 105 -7.09 16.23 -7.37
CA GLN A 105 -7.46 17.27 -6.41
C GLN A 105 -6.66 17.23 -5.09
N TYR A 106 -6.09 16.07 -4.74
CA TYR A 106 -5.31 15.85 -3.52
C TYR A 106 -3.81 15.71 -3.79
N GLN A 107 -3.38 15.87 -5.05
CA GLN A 107 -1.96 15.89 -5.38
C GLN A 107 -1.25 17.06 -4.69
N ARG A 108 0.06 16.90 -4.47
CA ARG A 108 0.92 17.89 -3.78
C ARG A 108 0.48 18.22 -2.33
N CYS A 109 -0.40 17.41 -1.74
CA CYS A 109 -0.78 17.51 -0.33
C CYS A 109 0.02 16.58 0.59
N GLY A 110 0.99 15.83 0.05
CA GLY A 110 1.90 14.99 0.83
C GLY A 110 1.43 13.56 1.12
N LEU A 111 0.22 13.18 0.69
CA LEU A 111 -0.36 11.86 0.95
C LEU A 111 0.57 10.70 0.55
N ALA A 112 1.08 10.70 -0.69
CA ALA A 112 1.95 9.63 -1.16
C ALA A 112 3.26 9.52 -0.36
N ALA A 113 3.91 10.66 -0.08
CA ALA A 113 5.13 10.67 0.71
C ALA A 113 4.89 10.18 2.15
N ALA A 114 3.78 10.60 2.77
CA ALA A 114 3.41 10.20 4.12
C ALA A 114 3.05 8.71 4.20
N GLY A 115 2.27 8.19 3.25
CA GLY A 115 1.93 6.77 3.18
C GLY A 115 3.16 5.88 3.03
N LEU A 116 4.09 6.26 2.14
CA LEU A 116 5.37 5.54 1.99
C LEU A 116 6.24 5.65 3.25
N ALA A 117 6.29 6.81 3.90
CA ALA A 117 7.05 7.00 5.15
C ALA A 117 6.49 6.14 6.29
N ALA A 118 5.16 6.07 6.43
CA ALA A 118 4.50 5.21 7.41
C ALA A 118 4.81 3.73 7.15
N LEU A 119 4.75 3.27 5.90
CA LEU A 119 5.13 1.90 5.55
C LEU A 119 6.59 1.58 5.95
N ARG A 120 7.52 2.51 5.71
CA ARG A 120 8.93 2.32 6.13
C ARG A 120 9.09 2.24 7.64
N ALA A 121 8.37 3.08 8.38
CA ALA A 121 8.42 3.08 9.84
C ALA A 121 7.84 1.78 10.44
N GLU A 122 6.82 1.20 9.81
CA GLU A 122 6.19 -0.06 10.21
C GLU A 122 7.04 -1.30 9.88
N HIS A 123 7.90 -1.22 8.86
CA HIS A 123 8.75 -2.32 8.42
C HIS A 123 10.24 -1.95 8.47
N LEU A 124 10.76 -1.87 9.69
CA LEU A 124 12.18 -1.57 9.93
C LEU A 124 13.10 -2.64 9.32
N GLY A 125 14.26 -2.19 8.83
CA GLY A 125 15.26 -3.07 8.22
C GLY A 125 14.93 -3.56 6.80
N ILE A 126 13.84 -3.06 6.20
CA ILE A 126 13.48 -3.37 4.81
C ILE A 126 14.11 -2.36 3.85
N ALA A 127 14.76 -2.87 2.80
CA ALA A 127 15.14 -2.10 1.63
C ALA A 127 13.98 -2.05 0.62
N TRP A 128 13.60 -0.84 0.22
CA TRP A 128 12.40 -0.57 -0.57
C TRP A 128 12.71 -0.31 -2.04
N HIS A 129 11.94 -0.97 -2.90
CA HIS A 129 12.11 -1.03 -4.34
C HIS A 129 10.77 -0.82 -5.07
N THR A 130 10.86 -0.66 -6.38
CA THR A 130 9.74 -0.79 -7.33
C THR A 130 9.99 -2.02 -8.21
N LEU A 131 8.94 -2.64 -8.77
CA LEU A 131 9.08 -3.69 -9.78
C LEU A 131 9.29 -3.10 -11.17
N GLY A 132 8.51 -2.07 -11.48
CA GLY A 132 8.61 -1.31 -12.71
C GLY A 132 9.64 -0.19 -12.63
N GLY A 133 10.01 0.34 -13.78
CA GLY A 133 10.69 1.64 -13.85
C GLY A 133 9.73 2.78 -13.49
N HIS A 134 10.28 3.99 -13.35
CA HIS A 134 9.50 5.18 -13.07
C HIS A 134 9.15 5.92 -14.36
N PHE A 135 7.90 6.38 -14.49
CA PHE A 135 7.54 7.34 -15.53
C PHE A 135 8.43 8.58 -15.43
N ALA A 136 8.76 9.17 -16.58
CA ALA A 136 9.65 10.32 -16.65
C ALA A 136 9.16 11.47 -15.75
N GLU A 137 7.84 11.74 -15.72
CA GLU A 137 7.26 12.81 -14.90
C GLU A 137 7.36 12.51 -13.39
N SER A 138 7.46 11.24 -13.01
CA SER A 138 7.51 10.81 -11.60
C SER A 138 8.93 10.72 -11.03
N ARG A 139 9.98 10.85 -11.84
CA ARG A 139 11.37 10.69 -11.37
C ARG A 139 11.72 11.61 -10.21
N GLY A 140 11.31 12.88 -10.29
CA GLY A 140 11.54 13.86 -9.22
C GLY A 140 10.91 13.45 -7.89
N PHE A 141 9.69 12.92 -7.92
CA PHE A 141 9.02 12.38 -6.73
C PHE A 141 9.84 11.24 -6.12
N TRP A 142 10.21 10.23 -6.93
CA TRP A 142 10.95 9.07 -6.46
C TRP A 142 12.34 9.41 -5.91
N THR A 143 13.06 10.33 -6.53
CA THR A 143 14.33 10.86 -6.01
C THR A 143 14.18 11.43 -4.61
N VAL A 144 13.14 12.25 -4.39
CA VAL A 144 12.90 12.88 -3.08
C VAL A 144 12.49 11.86 -2.03
N VAL A 145 11.51 10.98 -2.33
CA VAL A 145 11.02 10.02 -1.33
C VAL A 145 11.98 8.87 -1.07
N GLY A 146 12.88 8.57 -2.02
CA GLY A 146 13.92 7.56 -1.89
C GLY A 146 15.20 8.06 -1.21
N ALA A 147 15.34 9.37 -0.98
CA ALA A 147 16.51 9.92 -0.32
C ALA A 147 16.65 9.36 1.11
N GLY A 148 17.81 8.77 1.40
CA GLY A 148 18.09 8.14 2.69
C GLY A 148 17.35 6.82 2.95
N VAL A 149 16.62 6.29 1.97
CA VAL A 149 15.91 5.00 2.07
C VAL A 149 16.77 3.90 1.46
N SER A 150 17.02 2.82 2.20
CA SER A 150 17.67 1.62 1.66
C SER A 150 16.91 1.10 0.44
N GLY A 151 17.60 0.84 -0.67
CA GLY A 151 16.99 0.48 -1.95
C GLY A 151 16.51 1.66 -2.80
N ALA A 152 16.27 2.83 -2.18
CA ALA A 152 15.95 4.10 -2.82
C ALA A 152 14.82 4.04 -3.89
N TYR A 153 13.90 3.08 -3.75
CA TYR A 153 12.89 2.77 -4.76
C TYR A 153 13.47 2.49 -6.15
N GLN A 154 14.71 2.00 -6.21
CA GLN A 154 15.28 1.51 -7.46
C GLN A 154 14.57 0.24 -7.89
N GLN A 155 14.44 0.07 -9.20
CA GLN A 155 13.83 -1.10 -9.79
C GLN A 155 14.55 -2.38 -9.35
N ARG A 156 13.79 -3.36 -8.86
CA ARG A 156 14.32 -4.68 -8.47
C ARG A 156 13.26 -5.77 -8.71
N PRO A 157 13.62 -6.91 -9.33
CA PRO A 157 12.70 -8.03 -9.45
C PRO A 157 12.30 -8.59 -8.08
N LEU A 158 11.12 -9.20 -8.00
CA LEU A 158 10.68 -9.95 -6.83
C LEU A 158 11.69 -11.04 -6.47
N CYS A 159 11.95 -11.23 -5.18
CA CYS A 159 12.74 -12.35 -4.71
C CYS A 159 11.92 -13.66 -4.77
N PRO A 160 12.58 -14.84 -4.82
CA PRO A 160 11.89 -16.13 -4.91
C PRO A 160 10.94 -16.47 -3.74
N HIS A 161 11.05 -15.77 -2.60
CA HIS A 161 10.18 -15.99 -1.45
C HIS A 161 8.84 -15.23 -1.52
N VAL A 162 8.73 -14.27 -2.44
CA VAL A 162 7.45 -13.61 -2.68
C VAL A 162 6.73 -14.44 -3.74
N ASP A 163 5.59 -15.01 -3.34
CA ASP A 163 4.72 -15.72 -4.25
C ASP A 163 4.17 -14.75 -5.31
N ARG A 164 4.15 -15.20 -6.57
CA ARG A 164 3.61 -14.42 -7.69
C ARG A 164 2.10 -14.63 -7.85
N GLY A 165 1.51 -15.52 -7.05
CA GLY A 165 0.12 -15.98 -7.17
C GLY A 165 0.04 -17.29 -7.96
#